data_AF-A0A5K7YVY4-F1
#
_entry.id   AF-A0A5K7YVY4-F1
#
_cell.length_a   1.000
_cell.length_b   1.000
_cell.length_c   1.000
_cell.angle_alpha   90.00
_cell.angle_beta   90.00
_cell.angle_gamma   90.00
#
_symmetry.space_group_name_H-M   'P 1'
#
loop_
_entity.id
_entity.type
_entity.pdbx_description
1 polymer ?
#
loop_
_entity_poly.entity_id
_entity_poly.type
_entity_poly.pdbx_seq_one_letter_code
_entity_poly.pdbx_strand_id
1 'polypeptide(L)'
;MSDADRAAALAFLKNPDLLDELLADFETIGYTGEAMNRLLCYIAAVSRKMDEPLSVMIQSRSAAGKSFLQDTVLSLIPIDEVIKYTRLTDQALFYKESDSLYHKILAIEELDGTSGAIYSIRSIQSSKKITIAYKGKDAATGKLKTEENTVEGPLMVFITTTAWISTERRPSCTTSVIWMRMACQ
;
A
#
# COMPACT_ATOMS: atom_id res chain seq x y z
N MET A 1 7.33 24.29 -3.72
CA MET A 1 5.91 24.62 -3.93
C MET A 1 5.77 26.12 -3.78
N SER A 2 5.19 26.80 -4.77
CA SER A 2 4.96 28.25 -4.67
C SER A 2 3.72 28.55 -3.82
N ASP A 3 3.58 29.80 -3.37
CA ASP A 3 2.38 30.23 -2.64
C ASP A 3 1.11 30.16 -3.51
N ALA A 4 1.26 30.34 -4.83
CA ALA A 4 0.17 30.18 -5.79
C ALA A 4 -0.29 28.72 -5.87
N ASP A 5 0.64 27.77 -5.98
CA ASP A 5 0.32 26.33 -5.98
C ASP A 5 -0.36 25.92 -4.68
N ARG A 6 0.11 26.47 -3.56
CA ARG A 6 -0.48 26.24 -2.23
C ARG A 6 -1.92 26.75 -2.17
N ALA A 7 -2.18 27.96 -2.67
CA ALA A 7 -3.51 28.54 -2.66
C ALA A 7 -4.48 27.75 -3.56
N ALA A 8 -4.03 27.33 -4.74
CA ALA A 8 -4.81 26.49 -5.64
C ALA A 8 -5.15 25.13 -5.02
N ALA A 9 -4.15 24.47 -4.40
CA ALA A 9 -4.38 23.20 -3.71
C ALA A 9 -5.36 23.34 -2.53
N LEU A 10 -5.26 24.41 -1.75
CA LEU A 10 -6.19 24.66 -0.65
C LEU A 10 -7.61 25.00 -1.11
N ALA A 11 -7.76 25.65 -2.27
CA ALA A 11 -9.06 25.91 -2.87
C ALA A 11 -9.71 24.59 -3.33
N PHE A 12 -8.94 23.74 -4.02
CA PHE A 12 -9.37 22.40 -4.43
C PHE A 12 -9.82 21.55 -3.23
N LEU A 13 -9.00 21.49 -2.17
CA LEU A 13 -9.33 20.72 -0.95
C LEU A 13 -10.59 21.19 -0.21
N LYS A 14 -11.07 22.42 -0.47
CA LYS A 14 -12.29 22.99 0.14
C LYS A 14 -13.51 22.91 -0.77
N ASN A 15 -13.34 22.39 -1.98
CA ASN A 15 -14.42 22.28 -2.95
C ASN A 15 -15.48 21.27 -2.45
N PRO A 16 -16.77 21.63 -2.37
CA PRO A 16 -17.82 20.66 -2.03
C PRO A 16 -17.92 19.51 -3.05
N ASP A 17 -17.56 19.75 -4.32
CA ASP A 17 -17.62 18.79 -5.41
C ASP A 17 -16.29 18.03 -5.61
N LEU A 18 -15.38 18.09 -4.62
CA LEU A 18 -14.03 17.50 -4.66
C LEU A 18 -14.00 16.04 -5.14
N LEU A 19 -14.95 15.23 -4.68
CA LEU A 19 -15.00 13.80 -5.03
C LEU A 19 -15.40 13.59 -6.49
N ASP A 20 -16.27 14.45 -7.03
CA ASP A 20 -16.70 14.38 -8.42
C ASP A 20 -15.58 14.88 -9.36
N GLU A 21 -14.86 15.93 -8.97
CA GLU A 21 -13.65 16.37 -9.70
C GLU A 21 -12.58 15.29 -9.71
N LEU A 22 -12.34 14.61 -8.59
CA LEU A 22 -11.40 13.50 -8.54
C LEU A 22 -11.81 12.36 -9.47
N LEU A 23 -13.11 12.03 -9.53
CA LEU A 23 -13.63 11.03 -10.45
C LEU A 23 -13.41 11.44 -11.92
N ALA A 24 -13.59 12.73 -12.25
CA ALA A 24 -13.31 13.27 -13.58
C ALA A 24 -11.82 13.20 -13.93
N ASP A 25 -10.92 13.43 -12.96
CA ASP A 25 -9.47 13.28 -13.16
C ASP A 25 -9.11 11.82 -13.49
N PHE A 26 -9.71 10.84 -12.80
CA PHE A 26 -9.54 9.43 -13.14
C PHE A 26 -10.00 9.10 -14.57
N GLU A 27 -11.09 9.70 -15.04
CA GLU A 27 -11.56 9.52 -16.42
C GLU A 27 -10.61 10.15 -17.44
N THR A 28 -10.01 11.29 -17.11
CA THR A 28 -8.99 11.95 -17.94
C THR A 28 -7.73 11.09 -18.09
N ILE A 29 -7.35 10.34 -17.04
CA ILE A 29 -6.25 9.37 -17.08
C ILE A 29 -6.62 8.11 -17.88
N GLY A 30 -7.91 7.90 -18.16
CA GLY A 30 -8.42 6.78 -18.95
C GLY A 30 -8.96 5.61 -18.14
N TYR A 31 -9.20 5.78 -16.83
CA TYR A 31 -9.88 4.79 -16.01
C TYR A 31 -11.34 5.18 -15.81
N THR A 32 -12.25 4.49 -16.49
CA THR A 32 -13.71 4.72 -16.40
C THR A 32 -14.43 3.59 -15.65
N GLY A 33 -15.52 3.89 -14.95
CA GLY A 33 -16.31 2.90 -14.21
C GLY A 33 -15.81 2.64 -12.78
N GLU A 34 -16.52 1.81 -12.02
CA GLU A 34 -16.20 1.47 -10.61
C GLU A 34 -15.86 2.69 -9.72
N ALA A 35 -16.66 3.77 -9.82
CA ALA A 35 -16.40 5.04 -9.13
C ALA A 35 -16.08 4.89 -7.63
N MET A 36 -16.82 4.04 -6.93
CA MET A 36 -16.56 3.74 -5.52
C MET A 36 -15.17 3.13 -5.26
N ASN A 37 -14.73 2.19 -6.11
CA ASN A 37 -13.43 1.53 -5.93
C ASN A 37 -12.28 2.52 -6.17
N ARG A 38 -12.39 3.36 -7.20
CA ARG A 38 -11.43 4.43 -7.50
C ARG A 38 -11.26 5.36 -6.30
N LEU A 39 -12.38 5.89 -5.80
CA LEU A 39 -12.39 6.81 -4.66
C LEU A 39 -11.82 6.16 -3.40
N LEU A 40 -12.24 4.93 -3.08
CA LEU A 40 -11.77 4.22 -1.89
C LEU A 40 -10.27 3.95 -1.95
N CYS A 41 -9.75 3.51 -3.09
CA CYS A 41 -8.32 3.28 -3.28
C CYS A 41 -7.51 4.58 -3.20
N TYR A 42 -8.01 5.68 -3.77
CA TYR A 42 -7.36 6.98 -3.67
C TYR A 42 -7.31 7.49 -2.22
N ILE A 43 -8.44 7.45 -1.50
CA ILE A 43 -8.50 7.85 -0.08
C ILE A 43 -7.54 7.00 0.76
N ALA A 44 -7.50 5.69 0.51
CA ALA A 44 -6.54 4.81 1.17
C ALA A 44 -5.09 5.22 0.86
N ALA A 45 -4.75 5.56 -0.39
CA ALA A 45 -3.42 6.02 -0.76
C ALA A 45 -3.01 7.34 -0.09
N VAL A 46 -3.94 8.28 0.06
CA VAL A 46 -3.69 9.55 0.77
C VAL A 46 -3.56 9.34 2.27
N SER A 47 -4.25 8.35 2.84
CA SER A 47 -4.18 8.03 4.27
C SER A 47 -2.80 7.61 4.77
N ARG A 48 -1.84 7.31 3.88
CA ARG A 48 -0.44 6.99 4.23
C ARG A 48 0.22 8.03 5.15
N LYS A 49 -0.23 9.29 5.08
CA LYS A 49 0.29 10.42 5.89
C LYS A 49 -0.32 10.49 7.29
N MET A 50 -1.33 9.67 7.58
CA MET A 50 -1.95 9.59 8.90
C MET A 50 -1.20 8.60 9.80
N ASP A 51 -1.44 8.67 11.10
CA ASP A 51 -0.88 7.74 12.08
C ASP A 51 -1.42 6.30 11.92
N GLU A 52 -2.62 6.16 11.35
CA GLU A 52 -3.32 4.90 11.10
C GLU A 52 -3.77 4.83 9.63
N PRO A 53 -2.86 4.47 8.70
CA PRO A 53 -3.19 4.40 7.29
C PRO A 53 -4.15 3.25 6.97
N LEU A 54 -5.06 3.49 6.04
CA LEU A 54 -6.02 2.52 5.54
C LEU A 54 -5.34 1.62 4.51
N SER A 55 -5.30 0.32 4.78
CA SER A 55 -4.79 -0.67 3.83
C SER A 55 -5.91 -1.28 2.99
N VAL A 56 -5.64 -1.48 1.70
CA VAL A 56 -6.62 -1.95 0.73
C VAL A 56 -6.10 -3.17 -0.02
N MET A 57 -7.00 -4.12 -0.24
CA MET A 57 -6.76 -5.29 -1.07
C MET A 57 -7.80 -5.36 -2.18
N ILE A 58 -7.35 -5.41 -3.43
CA ILE A 58 -8.22 -5.65 -4.58
C ILE A 58 -8.24 -7.14 -4.89
N GLN A 59 -9.41 -7.74 -4.75
CA GLN A 59 -9.68 -9.11 -5.15
C GLN A 59 -10.55 -9.12 -6.42
N SER A 60 -10.07 -9.78 -7.47
CA SER A 60 -10.82 -9.94 -8.73
C SER A 60 -10.22 -11.07 -9.56
N ARG A 61 -10.86 -11.44 -10.68
CA ARG A 61 -10.34 -12.44 -11.63
C ARG A 61 -9.11 -11.93 -12.39
N SER A 62 -8.24 -12.84 -12.84
CA SER A 62 -7.10 -12.44 -13.69
C SER A 62 -7.59 -11.65 -14.91
N ALA A 63 -6.78 -10.68 -15.37
CA ALA A 63 -7.09 -9.73 -16.44
C ALA A 63 -8.29 -8.76 -16.23
N ALA A 64 -8.87 -8.67 -15.03
CA ALA A 64 -9.98 -7.75 -14.74
C ALA A 64 -9.57 -6.28 -14.48
N GLY A 65 -8.37 -5.85 -14.89
CA GLY A 65 -7.92 -4.46 -14.71
C GLY A 65 -7.44 -4.06 -13.30
N LYS A 66 -7.20 -5.01 -12.39
CA LYS A 66 -6.74 -4.72 -11.01
C LYS A 66 -5.42 -3.96 -10.94
N SER A 67 -4.41 -4.44 -11.66
CA SER A 67 -3.10 -3.80 -11.68
C SER A 67 -3.22 -2.41 -12.31
N PHE A 68 -4.09 -2.25 -13.30
CA PHE A 68 -4.37 -0.94 -13.89
C PHE A 68 -5.00 0.03 -12.89
N LEU A 69 -5.96 -0.41 -12.07
CA LEU A 69 -6.52 0.42 -10.98
C LEU A 69 -5.44 0.81 -9.97
N GLN A 70 -4.63 -0.16 -9.52
CA GLN A 70 -3.51 0.09 -8.61
C GLN A 70 -2.54 1.12 -9.21
N ASP A 71 -2.11 0.92 -10.46
CA ASP A 71 -1.17 1.81 -11.15
C ASP A 71 -1.71 3.22 -11.36
N THR A 72 -3.00 3.32 -11.71
CA THR A 72 -3.67 4.62 -11.87
C THR A 72 -3.73 5.39 -10.55
N VAL A 73 -4.00 4.70 -9.44
CA VAL A 73 -4.02 5.34 -8.13
C VAL A 73 -2.60 5.73 -7.69
N LEU A 74 -1.60 4.86 -7.93
CA LEU A 74 -0.21 5.13 -7.57
C LEU A 74 0.42 6.24 -8.39
N SER A 75 -0.01 6.47 -9.63
CA SER A 75 0.49 7.57 -10.47
C SER A 75 0.09 8.96 -9.94
N LEU A 76 -0.96 9.04 -9.11
CA LEU A 76 -1.39 10.25 -8.42
C LEU A 76 -0.59 10.53 -7.14
N ILE A 77 0.34 9.65 -6.76
CA ILE A 77 1.15 9.74 -5.56
C ILE A 77 2.60 10.06 -5.95
N PRO A 78 3.33 10.88 -5.17
CA PRO A 78 4.75 11.11 -5.41
C PRO A 78 5.54 9.80 -5.48
N ILE A 79 6.38 9.69 -6.51
CA ILE A 79 7.09 8.44 -6.83
C ILE A 79 8.04 7.97 -5.72
N ASP A 80 8.60 8.88 -4.94
CA ASP A 80 9.48 8.62 -3.80
C ASP A 80 8.75 8.05 -2.58
N GLU A 81 7.43 8.16 -2.56
CA GLU A 81 6.54 7.66 -1.52
C GLU A 81 5.86 6.34 -1.89
N VAL A 82 6.14 5.80 -3.08
CA VAL A 82 5.60 4.54 -3.58
C VAL A 82 6.71 3.50 -3.68
N ILE A 83 6.50 2.35 -3.05
CA ILE A 83 7.36 1.17 -3.18
C ILE A 83 6.52 0.06 -3.77
N LYS A 84 6.83 -0.34 -5.01
CA LYS A 84 6.11 -1.37 -5.75
C LYS A 84 6.94 -2.63 -5.92
N TYR A 85 6.37 -3.78 -5.59
CA TYR A 85 6.97 -5.09 -5.84
C TYR A 85 5.98 -6.02 -6.54
N THR A 86 6.48 -6.77 -7.52
CA THR A 86 5.72 -7.88 -8.12
C THR A 86 5.71 -9.12 -7.22
N ARG A 87 6.73 -9.28 -6.38
CA ARG A 87 6.83 -10.37 -5.42
C ARG A 87 7.69 -9.97 -4.24
N LEU A 88 7.29 -10.35 -3.04
CA LEU A 88 8.04 -10.09 -1.82
C LEU A 88 8.44 -11.42 -1.15
N THR A 89 9.70 -11.55 -0.73
CA THR A 89 10.12 -12.68 0.10
C THR A 89 9.80 -12.39 1.56
N ASP A 90 9.66 -13.45 2.36
CA ASP A 90 9.21 -13.40 3.76
C ASP A 90 9.97 -12.39 4.61
N GLN A 91 11.28 -12.34 4.37
CA GLN A 91 12.19 -11.55 5.16
C GLN A 91 12.55 -10.20 4.55
N ALA A 92 12.05 -9.88 3.34
CA ALA A 92 12.50 -8.71 2.58
C ALA A 92 12.30 -7.38 3.33
N LEU A 93 11.19 -7.25 4.07
CA LEU A 93 10.91 -6.02 4.82
C LEU A 93 11.81 -5.84 6.03
N PHE A 94 12.36 -6.92 6.60
CA PHE A 94 13.23 -6.83 7.77
C PHE A 94 14.65 -6.36 7.45
N TYR A 95 15.05 -6.39 6.18
CA TYR A 95 16.38 -5.94 5.72
C TYR A 95 16.33 -4.55 5.08
N LYS A 96 15.20 -3.85 5.19
CA LYS A 96 15.07 -2.48 4.72
C LYS A 96 15.72 -1.49 5.68
N GLU A 97 16.05 -0.31 5.17
CA GLU A 97 16.52 0.81 6.00
C GLU A 97 15.40 1.27 6.92
N SER A 98 15.76 1.80 8.09
CA SER A 98 14.83 2.03 9.20
C SER A 98 13.65 2.95 8.84
N ASP A 99 13.87 3.97 8.03
CA ASP A 99 12.86 4.97 7.63
C ASP A 99 12.27 4.71 6.24
N SER A 100 12.74 3.68 5.54
CA SER A 100 12.39 3.47 4.14
C SER A 100 10.91 3.16 3.90
N LEU A 101 10.15 2.76 4.92
CA LEU A 101 8.72 2.46 4.85
C LEU A 101 7.84 3.55 5.51
N TYR A 102 8.44 4.56 6.13
CA TYR A 102 7.74 5.58 6.89
C TYR A 102 6.86 6.46 5.98
N HIS A 103 5.54 6.50 6.25
CA HIS A 103 4.55 7.24 5.46
C HIS A 103 4.56 6.93 3.96
N LYS A 104 4.93 5.70 3.59
CA LYS A 104 4.97 5.22 2.21
C LYS A 104 3.81 4.30 1.88
N ILE A 105 3.64 4.02 0.60
CA ILE A 105 2.75 2.99 0.07
C ILE A 105 3.57 1.78 -0.35
N LEU A 106 3.29 0.62 0.25
CA LEU A 106 3.79 -0.68 -0.20
C LEU A 106 2.76 -1.30 -1.13
N ALA A 107 3.01 -1.22 -2.42
CA ALA A 107 2.20 -1.82 -3.46
C ALA A 107 2.75 -3.21 -3.82
N ILE A 108 1.92 -4.24 -3.65
CA ILE A 108 2.27 -5.63 -3.99
C ILE A 108 1.30 -6.12 -5.04
N GLU A 109 1.87 -6.56 -6.16
CA GLU A 109 1.11 -7.29 -7.17
C GLU A 109 1.01 -8.77 -6.76
N GLU A 110 -0.17 -9.35 -6.95
CA GLU A 110 -0.40 -10.80 -6.85
C GLU A 110 0.11 -11.45 -5.54
N LEU A 111 -0.67 -11.28 -4.46
CA LEU A 111 -0.35 -11.84 -3.14
C LEU A 111 -0.08 -13.35 -3.14
N ASP A 112 -0.66 -14.09 -4.08
CA ASP A 112 -0.58 -15.56 -4.17
C ASP A 112 0.88 -16.03 -4.40
N GLY A 113 1.74 -15.18 -4.98
CA GLY A 113 3.17 -15.42 -5.11
C GLY A 113 4.01 -15.07 -3.87
N THR A 114 3.40 -14.51 -2.83
CA THR A 114 4.04 -13.73 -1.76
C THR A 114 3.80 -14.33 -0.36
N SER A 115 3.58 -15.65 -0.31
CA SER A 115 2.99 -16.38 0.83
C SER A 115 3.61 -16.14 2.19
N GLY A 116 4.90 -15.84 2.31
CA GLY A 116 5.49 -15.61 3.63
C GLY A 116 5.81 -14.16 3.99
N ALA A 117 5.61 -13.18 3.10
CA ALA A 117 5.71 -11.75 3.47
C ALA A 117 4.45 -11.23 4.20
N ILE A 118 3.35 -12.01 4.19
CA ILE A 118 2.10 -11.67 4.87
C ILE A 118 2.33 -11.40 6.37
N TYR A 119 3.23 -12.17 6.99
CA TYR A 119 3.53 -11.99 8.42
C TYR A 119 4.18 -10.63 8.71
N SER A 120 5.22 -10.26 7.95
CA SER A 120 5.91 -8.98 8.14
C SER A 120 5.00 -7.78 7.84
N ILE A 121 4.16 -7.90 6.80
CA ILE A 121 3.13 -6.91 6.46
C ILE A 121 2.12 -6.73 7.60
N ARG A 122 1.57 -7.83 8.14
CA ARG A 122 0.64 -7.78 9.27
C ARG A 122 1.29 -7.17 10.52
N SER A 123 2.53 -7.56 10.79
CA SER A 123 3.27 -7.11 11.96
C SER A 123 3.53 -5.61 11.92
N ILE A 124 3.97 -5.07 10.77
CA ILE A 124 4.21 -3.62 10.63
C ILE A 124 2.91 -2.80 10.62
N GLN A 125 1.83 -3.32 10.05
CA GLN A 125 0.52 -2.65 10.09
C GLN A 125 -0.03 -2.53 11.52
N SER A 126 0.15 -3.56 12.33
CA SER A 126 -0.35 -3.60 13.71
C SER A 126 0.55 -2.82 14.67
N SER A 127 1.86 -3.05 14.59
CA SER A 127 2.84 -2.54 15.56
C SER A 127 3.49 -1.23 15.17
N LYS A 128 3.24 -0.75 13.94
CA LYS A 128 3.89 0.40 13.30
C LYS A 128 5.42 0.30 13.19
N LYS A 129 6.01 -0.86 13.50
CA LYS A 129 7.42 -1.18 13.31
C LYS A 129 7.65 -2.68 13.30
N ILE A 130 8.74 -3.11 12.70
CA ILE A 130 9.19 -4.51 12.73
C ILE A 130 10.69 -4.56 13.04
N THR A 131 11.09 -5.51 13.87
CA THR A 131 12.50 -5.69 14.27
C THR A 131 12.90 -7.13 14.02
N ILE A 132 14.09 -7.33 13.46
CA ILE A 132 14.73 -8.64 13.33
C ILE A 132 16.10 -8.62 14.03
N ALA A 133 16.47 -9.75 14.62
CA ALA A 133 17.84 -10.01 15.05
C ALA A 133 18.43 -11.12 14.17
N TYR A 134 19.64 -10.91 13.64
CA TYR A 134 20.36 -11.89 12.82
C TYR A 134 21.83 -11.96 13.21
N LYS A 135 22.52 -13.02 12.76
CA LYS A 135 23.95 -13.21 13.04
C LYS A 135 24.79 -12.43 12.03
N GLY A 136 25.45 -11.38 12.51
CA GLY A 136 26.52 -10.67 11.81
C GLY A 136 27.90 -11.24 12.15
N LYS A 137 28.89 -10.88 11.34
CA LYS A 137 30.29 -11.20 11.60
C LYS A 137 31.05 -9.90 11.83
N ASP A 138 31.67 -9.77 12.99
CA ASP A 138 32.52 -8.63 13.29
C ASP A 138 33.76 -8.64 12.39
N ALA A 139 33.92 -7.58 11.58
CA ALA A 139 35.02 -7.45 10.63
C ALA A 139 36.41 -7.37 11.29
N ALA A 140 36.48 -6.91 12.54
CA ALA A 140 37.73 -6.77 13.29
C ALA A 140 38.07 -8.05 14.10
N THR A 141 37.07 -8.70 14.70
CA THR A 141 37.31 -9.82 15.63
C THR A 141 36.99 -11.21 15.03
N GLY A 142 36.29 -11.27 13.90
CA GLY A 142 35.86 -12.51 13.27
C GLY A 142 34.81 -13.30 14.06
N LYS A 143 34.39 -12.79 15.24
CA LYS A 143 33.38 -13.41 16.09
C LYS A 143 31.98 -13.16 15.54
N LEU A 144 31.08 -14.12 15.77
CA LEU A 144 29.66 -13.95 15.51
C LEU A 144 29.08 -12.96 16.52
N LYS A 145 28.41 -11.93 16.02
CA LYS A 145 27.69 -10.94 16.82
C LYS A 145 26.23 -10.95 16.40
N THR A 146 25.32 -10.74 17.35
CA THR A 146 23.92 -10.46 17.00
C THR A 146 23.81 -9.02 16.54
N GLU A 147 23.27 -8.83 15.33
CA GLU A 147 22.88 -7.54 14.80
C GLU A 147 21.36 -7.43 14.82
N GLU A 148 20.86 -6.22 15.01
CA GLU A 148 19.43 -5.93 15.01
C GLU A 148 19.14 -4.90 13.92
N ASN A 149 18.04 -5.10 13.19
CA ASN A 149 17.52 -4.11 12.26
C ASN A 149 16.06 -3.83 12.60
N THR A 150 15.72 -2.55 12.71
CA THR A 150 14.35 -2.09 12.98
C THR A 150 13.89 -1.21 11.83
N VAL A 151 12.69 -1.51 11.32
CA VAL A 151 12.04 -0.78 10.24
C VAL A 151 10.76 -0.17 10.77
N GLU A 152 10.66 1.15 10.64
CA GLU A 152 9.57 1.98 11.14
C GLU A 152 8.48 2.16 10.07
N GLY A 153 7.24 2.12 10.51
CA GLY A 153 6.05 2.62 9.83
C GLY A 153 5.57 3.92 10.48
N PRO A 154 4.36 4.42 10.17
CA PRO A 154 3.25 3.69 9.57
C PRO A 154 3.36 3.54 8.05
N LEU A 155 2.78 2.46 7.53
CA LEU A 155 2.85 2.07 6.12
C LEU A 155 1.44 1.77 5.59
N MET A 156 1.08 2.37 4.46
CA MET A 156 -0.12 1.98 3.71
C MET A 156 0.21 0.78 2.84
N VAL A 157 -0.63 -0.25 2.87
CA VAL A 157 -0.44 -1.45 2.04
C VAL A 157 -1.52 -1.55 0.98
N PHE A 158 -1.09 -1.69 -0.27
CA PHE A 158 -1.95 -1.84 -1.44
C PHE A 158 -1.66 -3.18 -2.12
N ILE A 159 -2.53 -4.15 -1.92
CA ILE A 159 -2.35 -5.49 -2.49
C ILE A 159 -3.36 -5.76 -3.60
N THR A 160 -2.92 -6.44 -4.65
CA THR A 160 -3.82 -7.10 -5.60
C THR A 160 -3.72 -8.62 -5.48
N THR A 161 -4.84 -9.33 -5.58
CA THR A 161 -4.85 -10.80 -5.58
C THR A 161 -5.90 -11.35 -6.54
N THR A 162 -5.59 -12.51 -7.10
CA THR A 162 -6.50 -13.33 -7.91
C THR A 162 -7.13 -14.46 -7.12
N ALA A 163 -6.53 -14.87 -6.01
CA ALA A 163 -7.08 -15.91 -5.15
C ALA A 163 -8.35 -15.45 -4.46
N TRP A 164 -9.20 -16.44 -4.21
CA TRP A 164 -10.43 -16.23 -3.47
C TRP A 164 -10.17 -16.36 -1.97
N ILE A 165 -10.21 -15.24 -1.25
CA ILE A 165 -9.93 -15.20 0.20
C ILE A 165 -11.22 -15.11 1.04
N SER A 166 -12.36 -14.77 0.42
CA SER A 166 -13.67 -14.62 1.08
C SER A 166 -14.52 -15.90 1.08
N THR A 167 -15.09 -16.27 2.23
CA THR A 167 -16.11 -17.32 2.39
C THR A 167 -17.50 -16.93 1.85
N GLU A 168 -17.75 -15.64 1.61
CA GLU A 168 -19.02 -15.12 1.06
C GLU A 168 -18.98 -15.16 -0.48
N ARG A 169 -19.92 -15.87 -1.11
CA ARG A 169 -20.09 -15.91 -2.58
C ARG A 169 -20.72 -14.60 -3.07
N ARG A 170 -19.91 -13.70 -3.63
CA ARG A 170 -20.39 -12.54 -4.41
C ARG A 170 -20.44 -12.87 -5.92
N PRO A 171 -21.35 -12.24 -6.69
CA PRO A 171 -21.55 -12.53 -8.10
C PRO A 171 -20.28 -12.36 -8.94
N SER A 172 -20.20 -13.15 -10.02
CA SER A 172 -18.98 -13.51 -10.76
C SER A 172 -18.21 -12.40 -11.49
N CYS A 173 -18.68 -11.15 -11.46
CA CYS A 173 -18.19 -10.07 -12.34
C CYS A 173 -17.79 -8.77 -11.62
N THR A 174 -17.63 -8.75 -10.28
CA THR A 174 -17.39 -7.50 -9.54
C THR A 174 -16.01 -7.48 -8.88
N THR A 175 -15.19 -6.47 -9.19
CA THR A 175 -13.95 -6.18 -8.47
C THR A 175 -14.29 -5.80 -7.04
N SER A 176 -13.80 -6.58 -6.07
CA SER A 176 -14.05 -6.35 -4.65
C SER A 176 -12.83 -5.70 -4.03
N VAL A 177 -12.99 -4.47 -3.55
CA VAL A 177 -12.00 -3.82 -2.67
C VAL A 177 -12.34 -4.20 -1.24
N ILE A 178 -11.44 -4.96 -0.60
CA ILE A 178 -11.57 -5.36 0.79
C ILE A 178 -10.77 -4.38 1.63
N TRP A 179 -11.45 -3.74 2.59
CA TRP A 179 -10.79 -2.93 3.59
C TRP A 179 -10.11 -3.86 4.59
N MET A 180 -8.78 -3.78 4.66
CA MET A 180 -8.00 -4.72 5.44
C MET A 180 -7.79 -4.17 6.85
N ARG A 181 -8.79 -4.33 7.72
CA ARG A 181 -8.58 -4.17 9.16
C ARG A 181 -8.01 -5.48 9.70
N MET A 182 -6.68 -5.67 9.61
CA MET A 182 -6.01 -6.74 10.35
C MET A 182 -5.92 -6.34 11.82
N ALA A 183 -7.06 -6.26 12.51
CA ALA A 183 -7.07 -6.21 13.96
C ALA A 183 -6.56 -7.57 14.48
N CYS A 184 -5.54 -7.51 15.33
CA CYS A 184 -4.99 -8.66 16.02
C CYS A 184 -6.11 -9.44 16.72
N GLN A 185 -6.40 -10.66 16.26
CA GLN A 185 -7.00 -11.72 17.08
C GLN A 185 -5.92 -12.75 17.35
#